data_AF-A3ASC9-F1
#
_entry.id   AF-A3ASC9-F1
#
_cell.length_a   1.000
_cell.length_b   1.000
_cell.length_c   1.000
_cell.angle_alpha   90.00
_cell.angle_beta   90.00
_cell.angle_gamma   90.00
#
_symmetry.space_group_name_H-M   'P 1'
#
loop_
_entity.id
_entity.type
_entity.pdbx_description
1 polymer ?
#
loop_
_entity_poly.entity_id
_entity_poly.type
_entity_poly.pdbx_seq_one_letter_code
_entity_poly.pdbx_strand_id
1 'polypeptide(L)'
;MCTELTFKVAEGSSASSLELVTNIAISEVEIKEKGGKDWVALKESSSNTWTIKSEAPLKGPFSVRFLVKNGGYRVVDDVIPESFTAGSEYKSGIQL
;
A
#
# COMPACT_ATOMS: atom_id res chain seq x y z
N MET A 1 21.97 -4.87 -8.01
CA MET A 1 21.49 -5.26 -6.67
C MET A 1 20.00 -4.98 -6.67
N CYS A 2 19.17 -5.93 -6.27
CA CYS A 2 17.73 -5.66 -6.12
C CYS A 2 17.50 -4.87 -4.83
N THR A 3 16.51 -3.99 -4.85
CA THR A 3 16.11 -3.19 -3.69
C THR A 3 14.79 -3.74 -3.17
N GLU A 4 14.66 -3.85 -1.85
CA GLU A 4 13.39 -4.24 -1.25
C GLU A 4 12.36 -3.13 -1.44
N LEU A 5 11.17 -3.47 -1.95
CA LEU A 5 10.06 -2.53 -2.00
C LEU A 5 9.58 -2.24 -0.57
N THR A 6 9.39 -0.96 -0.26
CA THR A 6 8.82 -0.51 1.01
C THR A 6 7.56 0.31 0.77
N PHE A 7 6.65 0.28 1.74
CA PHE A 7 5.45 1.09 1.79
C PHE A 7 5.56 2.04 2.98
N LYS A 8 5.81 3.31 2.72
CA LYS A 8 5.73 4.34 3.75
C LYS A 8 4.30 4.86 3.84
N VAL A 9 3.71 4.82 5.02
CA VAL A 9 2.43 5.48 5.28
C VAL A 9 2.69 6.98 5.42
N ALA A 10 2.08 7.81 4.58
CA ALA A 10 2.33 9.25 4.61
C ALA A 10 1.69 9.91 5.86
N GLU A 11 2.25 11.06 6.28
CA GLU A 11 1.80 11.86 7.43
C GLU A 11 0.31 12.26 7.36
N GLY A 12 -0.25 12.37 6.15
CA GLY A 12 -1.66 12.70 5.92
C GLY A 12 -2.64 11.53 6.08
N SER A 13 -2.16 10.32 6.41
CA SER A 13 -3.02 9.14 6.59
C SER A 13 -3.80 9.22 7.91
N SER A 14 -5.00 8.66 7.90
CA SER A 14 -5.95 8.67 9.02
C SER A 14 -6.79 7.39 9.02
N ALA A 15 -7.73 7.27 9.96
CA ALA A 15 -8.61 6.09 10.03
C ALA A 15 -9.44 5.86 8.76
N SER A 16 -9.74 6.90 7.96
CA SER A 16 -10.56 6.79 6.74
C SER A 16 -9.80 7.17 5.45
N SER A 17 -8.50 7.43 5.55
CA SER A 17 -7.65 7.73 4.41
C SER A 17 -6.29 7.08 4.54
N LEU A 18 -5.87 6.34 3.52
CA LEU A 18 -4.56 5.71 3.47
C LEU A 18 -3.78 6.28 2.29
N GLU A 19 -2.57 6.76 2.56
CA GLU A 19 -1.62 7.20 1.54
C GLU A 19 -0.31 6.41 1.71
N LEU A 20 0.07 5.68 0.65
CA LEU A 20 1.26 4.86 0.61
C LEU A 20 2.25 5.47 -0.38
N VAL A 21 3.48 5.67 0.07
CA VAL A 21 4.61 6.10 -0.76
C VAL A 21 5.55 4.92 -0.95
N THR A 22 5.83 4.56 -2.20
CA THR A 22 6.77 3.49 -2.52
C THR A 22 8.17 4.02 -2.81
N ASN A 23 9.20 3.33 -2.31
CA ASN A 23 10.60 3.67 -2.59
C ASN A 23 11.04 3.30 -4.03
N ILE A 24 10.30 2.42 -4.69
CA ILE A 24 10.53 1.95 -6.06
C ILE A 24 9.29 2.26 -6.90
N ALA A 25 9.52 2.62 -8.17
CA ALA A 25 8.43 2.85 -9.11
C ALA A 25 7.71 1.56 -9.49
N ILE A 26 6.40 1.57 -9.33
CA ILE A 26 5.46 0.49 -9.68
C ILE A 26 4.28 1.09 -10.45
N SER A 27 3.49 0.24 -11.10
CA SER A 27 2.46 0.68 -12.03
C SER A 27 1.06 0.77 -11.43
N GLU A 28 0.75 -0.08 -10.45
CA GLU A 28 -0.57 -0.15 -9.82
C GLU A 28 -0.42 -0.59 -8.37
N VAL A 29 -1.30 -0.09 -7.50
CA VAL A 29 -1.42 -0.52 -6.09
C VAL A 29 -2.89 -0.70 -5.75
N GLU A 30 -3.19 -1.83 -5.12
CA GLU A 30 -4.49 -2.15 -4.56
C GLU A 30 -4.34 -2.61 -3.11
N ILE A 31 -5.35 -2.35 -2.30
CA ILE A 31 -5.43 -2.88 -0.93
C ILE A 31 -6.61 -3.82 -0.77
N LYS A 32 -6.49 -4.73 0.19
CA LYS A 32 -7.59 -5.55 0.69
C LYS A 32 -7.62 -5.40 2.21
N GLU A 33 -8.78 -4.97 2.71
CA GLU A 33 -9.04 -4.81 4.14
C GLU A 33 -9.17 -6.16 4.84
N LYS A 34 -8.95 -6.18 6.17
CA LYS A 34 -9.08 -7.40 6.98
C LYS A 34 -10.48 -8.00 6.84
N GLY A 35 -10.53 -9.28 6.46
CA GLY A 35 -11.78 -10.01 6.24
C GLY A 35 -12.53 -9.60 4.97
N GLY A 36 -12.02 -8.65 4.19
CA GLY A 36 -12.51 -8.30 2.87
C GLY A 36 -12.14 -9.36 1.82
N LYS A 37 -12.93 -9.42 0.74
CA LYS A 37 -12.68 -10.30 -0.41
C LYS A 37 -12.18 -9.53 -1.63
N ASP A 38 -12.48 -8.24 -1.68
CA ASP A 38 -12.25 -7.40 -2.84
C ASP A 38 -10.94 -6.64 -2.71
N TRP A 39 -10.24 -6.52 -3.83
CA TRP A 39 -9.10 -5.63 -3.98
C TRP A 39 -9.60 -4.28 -4.46
N VAL A 40 -9.19 -3.22 -3.79
CA VAL A 40 -9.58 -1.84 -4.12
C VAL A 40 -8.35 -1.09 -4.60
N ALA A 41 -8.40 -0.60 -5.85
CA ALA A 41 -7.33 0.19 -6.44
C ALA A 41 -7.16 1.54 -5.74
N LEU A 42 -5.91 1.87 -5.42
CA LEU A 42 -5.52 3.19 -4.96
C LEU A 42 -5.31 4.08 -6.17
N LYS A 43 -5.66 5.36 -6.01
CA LYS A 43 -5.40 6.38 -7.02
C LYS A 43 -3.97 6.86 -6.88
N GLU A 44 -3.19 6.84 -7.96
CA GLU A 44 -1.90 7.54 -7.99
C GLU A 44 -2.15 9.05 -7.92
N SER A 45 -1.66 9.70 -6.85
CA SER A 45 -1.84 11.14 -6.62
C SER A 45 -0.62 11.96 -7.04
N SER A 46 0.56 11.36 -6.97
CA SER A 46 1.84 11.84 -7.51
C SER A 46 2.77 10.64 -7.72
N SER A 47 3.94 10.85 -8.33
CA SER A 47 4.93 9.78 -8.55
C SER A 47 5.16 8.95 -7.29
N ASN A 48 4.88 7.64 -7.38
CA ASN A 48 5.01 6.64 -6.31
C ASN A 48 4.09 6.85 -5.09
N THR A 49 3.12 7.76 -5.15
CA THR A 49 2.18 8.02 -4.05
C THR A 49 0.79 7.53 -4.43
N TRP A 50 0.24 6.64 -3.61
CA TRP A 50 -1.00 5.93 -3.85
C TRP A 50 -1.98 6.24 -2.73
N THR A 51 -3.16 6.74 -3.06
CA THR A 51 -4.12 7.24 -2.08
C THR A 51 -5.48 6.59 -2.24
N ILE A 52 -6.11 6.26 -1.11
CA ILE A 52 -7.54 5.95 -1.00
C ILE A 52 -8.16 6.78 0.11
N LYS A 53 -9.40 7.20 -0.12
CA LYS A 53 -10.28 7.83 0.87
C LYS A 53 -11.58 7.04 0.90
N SER A 54 -12.08 6.80 2.10
CA SER A 54 -13.34 6.11 2.36
C SER A 54 -14.23 6.98 3.24
N GLU A 55 -15.54 6.86 3.09
CA GLU A 55 -16.51 7.50 3.99
C GLU A 55 -16.53 6.80 5.36
N ALA A 56 -16.27 5.49 5.38
CA ALA A 56 -16.16 4.70 6.59
C ALA A 56 -14.69 4.46 6.97
N PRO A 57 -14.38 4.23 8.27
CA PRO A 57 -13.05 3.82 8.68
C PRO A 57 -12.57 2.58 7.93
N LEU A 58 -11.34 2.64 7.44
CA LEU A 58 -10.66 1.53 6.79
C LEU A 58 -10.27 0.49 7.85
N LYS A 59 -10.33 -0.80 7.49
CA LYS A 59 -10.10 -1.93 8.39
C LYS A 59 -8.79 -2.63 8.09
N GLY A 60 -7.77 -2.33 8.88
CA GLY A 60 -6.50 -3.04 8.84
C GLY A 60 -6.53 -4.41 9.57
N PRO A 61 -5.44 -5.20 9.48
CA PRO A 61 -4.28 -4.95 8.62
C PRO A 61 -4.67 -4.98 7.14
N PHE A 62 -3.93 -4.24 6.32
CA PHE A 62 -4.13 -4.18 4.88
C PHE A 62 -3.15 -5.11 4.20
N SER A 63 -3.68 -5.99 3.36
CA SER A 63 -2.89 -6.67 2.34
C SER A 63 -2.71 -5.72 1.15
N VAL A 64 -1.54 -5.74 0.51
CA VAL A 64 -1.22 -4.91 -0.65
C VAL A 64 -0.94 -5.79 -1.86
N ARG A 65 -1.58 -5.49 -2.99
CA ARG A 65 -1.28 -6.06 -4.31
C ARG A 65 -0.73 -4.95 -5.20
N PHE A 66 0.32 -5.24 -5.94
CA PHE A 66 0.94 -4.23 -6.80
C PHE A 66 1.50 -4.82 -8.10
N LEU A 67 1.55 -3.99 -9.14
CA LEU A 67 2.12 -4.34 -10.44
C LEU A 67 3.53 -3.78 -10.59
N VAL A 68 4.51 -4.66 -10.79
CA VAL A 68 5.89 -4.27 -11.09
C VAL A 68 5.99 -3.81 -12.55
N LYS A 69 6.69 -2.71 -12.82
CA LYS A 69 6.92 -2.22 -14.19
C LYS A 69 7.65 -3.28 -15.02
N ASN A 70 7.08 -3.64 -16.18
CA ASN A 70 7.55 -4.75 -17.04
C ASN A 70 7.60 -6.12 -16.33
N GLY A 71 6.90 -6.26 -15.21
CA GLY A 71 6.78 -7.49 -14.46
C GLY A 71 5.33 -7.94 -14.35
N GLY A 72 5.06 -8.77 -13.35
CA GLY A 72 3.72 -9.21 -13.00
C GLY A 72 3.30 -8.70 -11.63
N TYR A 73 2.09 -9.06 -11.24
CA TYR A 73 1.58 -8.75 -9.91
C TYR A 73 2.37 -9.45 -8.80
N ARG A 74 2.40 -8.79 -7.65
CA ARG A 74 2.87 -9.32 -6.36
C ARG A 74 1.80 -9.04 -5.33
N VAL A 75 1.72 -9.90 -4.32
CA VAL A 75 0.80 -9.78 -3.19
C VAL A 75 1.61 -9.92 -1.91
N VAL A 76 1.35 -9.03 -0.96
CA VAL A 76 1.88 -9.11 0.39
C VAL A 76 0.71 -8.97 1.34
N ASP A 77 0.38 -10.07 2.02
CA ASP A 77 -0.73 -10.09 2.97
C ASP A 77 -0.35 -9.38 4.28
N ASP A 78 -1.31 -8.65 4.85
CA ASP A 78 -1.26 -8.00 6.17
C ASP A 78 -0.02 -7.11 6.44
N VAL A 79 0.54 -6.49 5.40
CA VAL A 79 1.79 -5.72 5.48
C VAL A 79 1.67 -4.37 6.18
N ILE A 80 0.51 -3.73 6.10
CA ILE A 80 0.23 -2.49 6.84
C ILE A 80 -0.66 -2.84 8.04
N PRO A 81 -0.18 -2.70 9.29
CA PRO A 81 -0.97 -3.06 10.47
C PRO A 81 -2.16 -2.12 10.68
N GLU A 82 -3.20 -2.58 11.38
CA GLU A 82 -4.34 -1.73 11.78
C GLU A 82 -3.89 -0.52 12.62
N SER A 83 -2.92 -0.73 13.50
CA SER A 83 -2.31 0.31 14.33
C SER A 83 -1.14 1.01 13.63
N PHE A 84 -1.22 1.22 12.31
CA PHE A 84 -0.13 1.88 11.59
C PHE A 84 0.14 3.26 12.18
N THR A 85 1.41 3.66 12.14
CA THR A 85 1.83 5.00 12.55
C THR A 85 2.17 5.79 11.29
N ALA A 86 1.56 6.95 11.11
CA ALA A 86 1.90 7.85 10.01
C ALA A 86 3.40 8.17 10.03
N GLY A 87 4.01 8.26 8.85
CA GLY A 87 5.46 8.41 8.69
C GLY A 87 6.25 7.10 8.76
N SER A 88 5.65 5.99 9.22
CA SER A 88 6.34 4.69 9.32
C SER A 88 6.48 3.99 7.98
N GLU A 89 7.56 3.23 7.85
CA GLU A 89 7.86 2.41 6.68
C GLU A 89 7.65 0.92 7.00
N TYR A 90 6.95 0.23 6.10
CA TYR A 90 6.67 -1.20 6.18
C TYR A 90 7.33 -1.93 5.02
N LYS A 91 8.06 -2.99 5.34
CA LYS A 91 8.81 -3.79 4.38
C LYS A 91 7.93 -4.83 3.70
N SER A 92 8.03 -4.92 2.37
CA SER A 92 7.21 -5.87 1.59
C SER A 92 7.77 -7.31 1.59
N GLY A 93 9.05 -7.50 1.90
CA GLY A 93 9.75 -8.77 1.66
C GLY A 93 10.03 -9.08 0.18
N ILE A 94 9.62 -8.21 -0.76
CA ILE A 94 9.79 -8.39 -2.20
C ILE A 94 10.99 -7.58 -2.70
N GLN A 95 11.92 -8.27 -3.35
CA GLN A 95 13.09 -7.68 -4.01
C GLN A 95 12.76 -7.39 -5.48
N LEU A 96 12.97 -6.15 -5.93
CA LEU A 96 12.75 -5.69 -7.31
C LEU A 96 14.05 -5.20 -7.96
#